data_AF-A0A8H4GK08-F1
#
_entry.id   AF-A0A8H4GK08-F1
#
_cell.length_a   1.000
_cell.length_b   1.000
_cell.length_c   1.000
_cell.angle_alpha   90.00
_cell.angle_beta   90.00
_cell.angle_gamma   90.00
#
_symmetry.space_group_name_H-M   'P 1'
#
loop_
_entity.id
_entity.type
_entity.pdbx_description
1 polymer ?
#
loop_
_entity_poly.entity_id
_entity_poly.type
_entity_poly.pdbx_seq_one_letter_code
_entity_poly.pdbx_strand_id
1 'polypeptide(L)'
;MAGPAARSARFSESRLKPLKDRDPLEVVGFVSKGDRLLLDHKEQKKYFERIKNRWMEFCARHAGNLIEAFASLPTSASADATRNPPASRLQLPSHQTGQTGPPPATELSTLLLSLRKLREAVLATASSVPVSFQQQVHVFSVTVSIRAQHPPSYFPSLRYLLETLHSPSHPLPDSELKDIISYLILDYACRQQDMVSAFELRARARTQYAFKSDVVNRVLAALMHDNWIAFWQVRNEVDSPTRAVINWAEDRVRRHALKAVGSAYLNANVSWIVEGCTGDGRQWTWEKLVGKEGLGWQLEGDKVVIRKPKPKVAAIKNSE
;
A
#
# COMPACT_ATOMS: atom_id res chain seq x y z
N MET A 1 -19.06 -9.46 -72.97
CA MET A 1 -19.30 -8.36 -72.01
C MET A 1 -19.81 -8.98 -70.71
N ALA A 2 -18.96 -9.03 -69.69
CA ALA A 2 -19.30 -9.53 -68.36
C ALA A 2 -19.15 -8.37 -67.37
N GLY A 3 -20.24 -8.02 -66.68
CA GLY A 3 -20.31 -6.85 -65.80
C GLY A 3 -19.48 -6.99 -64.52
N PRO A 4 -19.06 -5.88 -63.90
CA PRO A 4 -18.19 -5.91 -62.74
C PRO A 4 -18.96 -6.31 -61.47
N ALA A 5 -18.38 -7.24 -60.72
CA ALA A 5 -18.86 -7.73 -59.43
C ALA A 5 -18.85 -6.62 -58.36
N ALA A 6 -20.01 -6.36 -57.76
CA ALA A 6 -20.18 -5.47 -56.62
C ALA A 6 -19.45 -6.03 -55.39
N ARG A 7 -18.46 -5.28 -54.90
CA ARG A 7 -17.79 -5.56 -53.62
C ARG A 7 -18.76 -5.27 -52.47
N SER A 8 -19.16 -6.33 -51.77
CA SER A 8 -19.86 -6.27 -50.48
C SER A 8 -19.00 -5.54 -49.45
N ALA A 9 -19.31 -4.27 -49.18
CA ALA A 9 -18.77 -3.53 -48.06
C ALA A 9 -19.33 -4.13 -46.75
N ARG A 10 -18.50 -4.90 -46.04
CA ARG A 10 -18.81 -5.32 -44.67
C ARG A 10 -18.73 -4.10 -43.77
N PHE A 11 -19.86 -3.75 -43.17
CA PHE A 11 -19.98 -2.74 -42.13
C PHE A 11 -18.93 -2.97 -41.05
N SER A 12 -18.11 -1.95 -40.80
CA SER A 12 -17.24 -1.87 -39.65
C SER A 12 -18.10 -1.71 -38.39
N GLU A 13 -18.14 -2.74 -37.56
CA GLU A 13 -18.71 -2.66 -36.21
C GLU A 13 -18.10 -1.46 -35.46
N SER A 14 -18.96 -0.53 -35.09
CA SER A 14 -18.61 0.66 -34.33
C SER A 14 -18.00 0.26 -32.99
N ARG A 15 -16.72 0.59 -32.79
CA ARG A 15 -15.90 0.35 -31.58
C ARG A 15 -16.34 1.12 -30.31
N LEU A 16 -17.56 1.63 -30.24
CA LEU A 16 -18.04 2.37 -29.08
C LEU A 16 -19.21 1.61 -28.45
N LYS A 17 -18.91 0.89 -27.35
CA LYS A 17 -19.94 0.40 -26.43
C LYS A 17 -20.92 1.55 -26.13
N PRO A 18 -22.25 1.29 -26.14
CA PRO A 18 -23.24 2.30 -25.77
C PRO A 18 -22.89 2.97 -24.44
N LEU A 19 -22.94 4.30 -24.40
CA LEU A 19 -22.59 5.10 -23.21
C LEU A 19 -23.44 4.75 -21.98
N LYS A 20 -24.62 4.13 -22.18
CA LYS A 20 -25.56 3.76 -21.11
C LYS A 20 -25.10 2.60 -20.21
N ASP A 21 -24.16 1.76 -20.68
CA ASP A 21 -23.67 0.60 -19.92
C ASP A 21 -22.27 0.83 -19.31
N ARG A 22 -21.75 2.06 -19.36
CA ARG A 22 -20.45 2.39 -18.78
C ARG A 22 -20.59 2.75 -17.30
N ASP A 23 -19.69 2.21 -16.52
CA ASP A 23 -19.52 2.54 -15.11
C ASP A 23 -19.45 4.06 -14.89
N PRO A 24 -20.31 4.66 -14.04
CA PRO A 24 -20.32 6.09 -13.76
C PRO A 24 -18.98 6.68 -13.30
N LEU A 25 -18.09 5.87 -12.69
CA LEU A 25 -16.75 6.29 -12.27
C LEU A 25 -15.72 6.25 -13.43
N GLU A 26 -16.02 5.54 -14.51
CA GLU A 26 -15.13 5.38 -15.66
C GLU A 26 -15.39 6.39 -16.78
N VAL A 27 -16.62 6.91 -16.85
CA VAL A 27 -17.01 7.92 -17.86
C VAL A 27 -16.16 9.19 -17.73
N VAL A 28 -15.79 9.55 -16.50
CA VAL A 28 -14.95 10.71 -16.22
C VAL A 28 -13.50 10.41 -16.60
N GLY A 29 -12.88 11.30 -17.38
CA GLY A 29 -11.48 11.31 -17.77
C GLY A 29 -10.58 12.16 -16.86
N PHE A 30 -9.39 12.46 -17.36
CA PHE A 30 -8.41 13.31 -16.68
C PHE A 30 -8.46 14.74 -17.22
N VAL A 31 -8.34 15.72 -16.33
CA VAL A 31 -8.34 17.15 -16.70
C VAL A 31 -7.11 17.50 -17.55
N SER A 32 -5.94 16.95 -17.22
CA SER A 32 -4.70 17.07 -18.00
C SER A 32 -4.79 16.47 -19.41
N LYS A 33 -5.80 15.64 -19.68
CA LYS A 33 -6.09 15.07 -21.00
C LYS A 33 -7.24 15.79 -21.71
N GLY A 34 -7.69 16.92 -21.17
CA GLY A 34 -8.72 17.77 -21.77
C GLY A 34 -10.16 17.45 -21.34
N ASP A 35 -10.38 16.52 -20.41
CA ASP A 35 -11.73 16.32 -19.87
C ASP A 35 -12.14 17.49 -18.95
N ARG A 36 -13.39 17.93 -19.09
CA ARG A 36 -13.95 19.12 -18.44
C ARG A 36 -15.08 18.78 -17.47
N LEU A 37 -15.47 17.50 -17.36
CA LEU A 37 -16.62 17.06 -16.57
C LEU A 37 -16.49 17.35 -15.06
N LEU A 38 -15.26 17.44 -14.54
CA LEU A 38 -14.99 17.73 -13.13
C LEU A 38 -14.48 19.16 -12.87
N LEU A 39 -14.62 20.10 -13.81
CA LEU A 39 -14.22 21.49 -13.58
C LEU A 39 -15.23 22.29 -12.74
N ASP A 40 -16.42 21.75 -12.51
CA ASP A 40 -17.42 22.37 -11.65
C ASP A 40 -17.47 21.72 -10.26
N HIS A 41 -17.56 22.55 -9.22
CA HIS A 41 -17.56 22.09 -7.83
C HIS A 41 -18.76 21.19 -7.50
N LYS A 42 -19.93 21.44 -8.10
CA LYS A 42 -21.12 20.61 -7.87
C LYS A 42 -20.92 19.20 -8.44
N GLU A 43 -20.30 19.10 -9.62
CA GLU A 43 -19.97 17.82 -10.24
C GLU A 43 -18.86 17.09 -9.49
N GLN A 44 -17.84 17.80 -8.98
CA GLN A 44 -16.82 17.22 -8.09
C GLN A 44 -17.43 16.61 -6.83
N LYS A 45 -18.36 17.31 -6.16
CA LYS A 45 -19.08 16.79 -4.99
C LYS A 45 -19.87 15.52 -5.31
N LYS A 46 -20.65 15.54 -6.39
CA LYS A 46 -21.42 14.34 -6.82
C LYS A 46 -20.50 13.16 -7.11
N TYR A 47 -19.38 13.41 -7.79
CA TYR A 47 -18.40 12.38 -8.11
C TYR A 47 -17.72 11.83 -6.85
N PHE A 48 -17.38 12.70 -5.90
CA PHE A 48 -16.83 12.30 -4.61
C PHE A 48 -17.78 11.39 -3.82
N GLU A 49 -19.06 11.75 -3.75
CA GLU A 49 -20.08 10.91 -3.08
C GLU A 49 -20.25 9.55 -3.76
N ARG A 50 -20.18 9.49 -5.10
CA ARG A 50 -20.18 8.19 -5.83
C ARG A 50 -18.97 7.33 -5.44
N ILE A 51 -17.79 7.92 -5.33
CA ILE A 51 -16.59 7.20 -4.89
C ILE A 51 -16.77 6.68 -3.46
N LYS A 52 -17.27 7.50 -2.53
CA LYS A 52 -17.51 7.08 -1.14
C LYS A 52 -18.48 5.92 -1.06
N ASN A 53 -19.62 6.02 -1.74
CA ASN A 53 -20.64 4.96 -1.74
C ASN A 53 -20.06 3.65 -2.26
N ARG A 54 -19.32 3.71 -3.36
CA ARG A 54 -18.70 2.53 -3.95
C ARG A 54 -17.58 1.92 -3.09
N TRP A 55 -16.83 2.76 -2.38
CA TRP A 55 -15.89 2.31 -1.35
C TRP A 55 -16.60 1.59 -0.19
N MET A 56 -17.72 2.15 0.31
CA MET A 56 -18.50 1.50 1.38
C MET A 56 -19.09 0.16 0.92
N GLU A 57 -19.61 0.09 -0.31
CA GLU A 57 -20.08 -1.17 -0.91
C GLU A 57 -18.96 -2.19 -1.05
N PHE A 58 -17.76 -1.77 -1.47
CA PHE A 58 -16.58 -2.63 -1.51
C PHE A 58 -16.27 -3.20 -0.11
N CYS A 59 -16.22 -2.34 0.91
CA CYS A 59 -15.95 -2.77 2.28
C CYS A 59 -17.04 -3.72 2.80
N ALA A 60 -18.31 -3.47 2.51
CA ALA A 60 -19.42 -4.32 2.92
C ALA A 60 -19.35 -5.71 2.25
N ARG A 61 -19.05 -5.74 0.94
CA ARG A 61 -18.92 -6.98 0.16
C ARG A 61 -17.77 -7.86 0.65
N HIS A 62 -16.68 -7.25 1.11
CA HIS A 62 -15.46 -7.92 1.56
C HIS A 62 -15.29 -7.90 3.08
N ALA A 63 -16.36 -7.69 3.85
CA ALA A 63 -16.27 -7.55 5.31
C ALA A 63 -15.58 -8.76 5.99
N GLY A 64 -15.79 -9.97 5.46
CA GLY A 64 -15.18 -11.20 5.98
C GLY A 64 -13.72 -11.45 5.55
N ASN A 65 -13.22 -10.77 4.51
CA ASN A 65 -11.88 -10.99 3.95
C ASN A 65 -11.20 -9.67 3.52
N LEU A 66 -11.43 -8.61 4.27
CA LEU A 66 -11.08 -7.24 3.88
C LEU A 66 -9.57 -7.04 3.68
N ILE A 67 -8.76 -7.70 4.52
CA ILE A 67 -7.28 -7.62 4.44
C ILE A 67 -6.80 -8.21 3.11
N GLU A 68 -7.31 -9.38 2.72
CA GLU A 68 -6.98 -10.03 1.45
C GLU A 68 -7.49 -9.22 0.25
N ALA A 69 -8.70 -8.66 0.37
CA ALA A 69 -9.28 -7.81 -0.66
C ALA A 69 -8.42 -6.55 -0.89
N PHE A 70 -7.93 -5.91 0.17
CA PHE A 70 -7.00 -4.78 0.06
C PHE A 70 -5.63 -5.18 -0.50
N ALA A 71 -5.11 -6.34 -0.11
CA ALA A 71 -3.84 -6.87 -0.60
C ALA A 71 -3.91 -7.42 -2.04
N SER A 72 -5.09 -7.45 -2.67
CA SER A 72 -5.29 -8.00 -4.01
C SER A 72 -4.73 -7.12 -5.14
N LEU A 73 -4.34 -5.87 -4.85
CA LEU A 73 -3.75 -4.98 -5.84
C LEU A 73 -2.41 -5.50 -6.35
N PRO A 74 -2.11 -5.31 -7.64
CA PRO A 74 -0.83 -5.73 -8.19
C PRO A 74 0.31 -4.95 -7.53
N THR A 75 1.34 -5.69 -7.09
CA THR A 75 2.52 -5.11 -6.44
C THR A 75 3.53 -4.53 -7.45
N SER A 76 3.37 -4.83 -8.75
CA SER A 76 4.29 -4.32 -9.78
C SER A 76 3.86 -2.94 -10.28
N ALA A 77 4.84 -2.04 -10.46
CA ALA A 77 4.63 -0.71 -11.02
C ALA A 77 4.14 -0.74 -12.49
N SER A 78 4.27 -1.86 -13.21
CA SER A 78 3.79 -1.99 -14.59
C SER A 78 2.30 -2.28 -14.68
N ALA A 79 1.72 -2.89 -13.65
CA ALA A 79 0.30 -3.22 -13.57
C ALA A 79 -0.52 -2.20 -12.76
N ASP A 80 0.11 -1.12 -12.28
CA ASP A 80 -0.56 -0.06 -11.54
C ASP A 80 -1.54 0.72 -12.44
N ALA A 81 -2.84 0.58 -12.15
CA ALA A 81 -3.90 1.26 -12.86
C ALA A 81 -3.84 2.80 -12.72
N THR A 82 -3.16 3.31 -11.70
CA THR A 82 -3.00 4.74 -11.45
C THR A 82 -1.75 5.34 -12.08
N ARG A 83 -0.96 4.60 -12.87
CA ARG A 83 0.21 5.15 -13.59
C ARG A 83 -0.21 6.10 -14.72
N ASN A 84 0.73 6.86 -15.28
CA ASN A 84 0.54 7.62 -16.52
C ASN A 84 1.51 7.11 -17.61
N PRO A 85 1.03 6.53 -18.73
CA PRO A 85 -0.36 6.18 -19.02
C PRO A 85 -0.88 5.08 -18.06
N PRO A 86 -2.20 5.03 -17.79
CA PRO A 86 -2.78 3.99 -16.94
C PRO A 86 -2.54 2.62 -17.59
N ALA A 87 -2.18 1.63 -16.77
CA ALA A 87 -2.01 0.27 -17.27
C ALA A 87 -3.34 -0.21 -17.89
N SER A 88 -3.25 -0.84 -19.07
CA SER A 88 -4.40 -1.57 -19.62
C SER A 88 -4.84 -2.58 -18.57
N ARG A 89 -6.11 -2.49 -18.16
CA ARG A 89 -6.68 -3.45 -17.21
C ARG A 89 -6.47 -4.83 -17.80
N LEU A 90 -5.60 -5.62 -17.18
CA LEU A 90 -5.55 -7.04 -17.44
C LEU A 90 -6.95 -7.54 -17.09
N GLN A 91 -7.71 -7.95 -18.11
CA GLN A 91 -8.86 -8.81 -17.90
C GLN A 91 -8.27 -10.10 -17.35
N LEU A 92 -8.06 -10.18 -16.03
CA LEU A 92 -7.70 -11.44 -15.40
C LEU A 92 -8.84 -12.43 -15.75
N PRO A 93 -8.51 -13.67 -16.16
CA PRO A 93 -9.52 -14.69 -16.37
C PRO A 93 -10.38 -14.77 -15.11
N SER A 94 -11.66 -14.43 -15.26
CA SER A 94 -12.65 -14.57 -14.20
C SER A 94 -12.82 -16.05 -13.91
N HIS A 95 -12.01 -16.62 -13.03
CA HIS A 95 -12.38 -17.87 -12.38
C HIS A 95 -13.64 -17.58 -11.58
N GLN A 96 -14.75 -18.11 -12.09
CA GLN A 96 -16.08 -18.03 -11.50
C GLN A 96 -16.05 -18.74 -10.13
N THR A 97 -15.61 -18.01 -9.10
CA THR A 97 -16.11 -18.23 -7.75
C THR A 97 -17.38 -17.40 -7.66
N GLY A 98 -18.46 -17.93 -7.10
CA GLY A 98 -19.82 -17.39 -7.16
C GLY A 98 -20.06 -16.05 -6.45
N GLN A 99 -19.13 -15.09 -6.54
CA GLN A 99 -19.27 -13.73 -6.07
C GLN A 99 -19.86 -12.85 -7.19
N THR A 100 -21.05 -12.33 -6.95
CA THR A 100 -21.74 -11.33 -7.77
C THR A 100 -21.00 -9.98 -7.67
N GLY A 101 -19.98 -9.77 -8.49
CA GLY A 101 -19.28 -8.48 -8.57
C GLY A 101 -17.95 -8.52 -9.34
N PRO A 102 -17.36 -7.35 -9.65
CA PRO A 102 -16.01 -7.29 -10.21
C PRO A 102 -14.97 -7.81 -9.20
N PRO A 103 -13.84 -8.37 -9.66
CA PRO A 103 -12.76 -8.80 -8.77
C PRO A 103 -12.27 -7.65 -7.87
N PRO A 104 -11.87 -7.93 -6.61
CA PRO A 104 -11.50 -6.88 -5.65
C PRO A 104 -10.41 -5.94 -6.18
N ALA A 105 -9.40 -6.50 -6.85
CA ALA A 105 -8.30 -5.75 -7.44
C ALA A 105 -8.77 -4.76 -8.53
N THR A 106 -9.72 -5.17 -9.37
CA THR A 106 -10.29 -4.33 -10.43
C THR A 106 -11.10 -3.18 -9.85
N GLU A 107 -11.87 -3.48 -8.80
CA GLU A 107 -12.72 -2.52 -8.12
C GLU A 107 -11.88 -1.46 -7.36
N LEU A 108 -10.87 -1.91 -6.60
CA LEU A 108 -9.91 -1.01 -5.93
C LEU A 108 -9.13 -0.15 -6.92
N SER A 109 -8.69 -0.74 -8.04
CA SER A 109 -8.01 0.00 -9.10
C SER A 109 -8.89 1.11 -9.67
N THR A 110 -10.19 0.83 -9.84
CA THR A 110 -11.16 1.82 -10.31
C THR A 110 -11.34 2.94 -9.28
N LEU A 111 -11.48 2.61 -8.00
CA LEU A 111 -11.60 3.60 -6.92
C LEU A 111 -10.37 4.51 -6.82
N LEU A 112 -9.16 3.94 -6.82
CA LEU A 112 -7.90 4.70 -6.75
C LEU A 112 -7.71 5.60 -7.98
N LEU A 113 -8.05 5.10 -9.17
CA LEU A 113 -8.00 5.87 -10.41
C LEU A 113 -9.01 7.03 -10.39
N SER A 114 -10.23 6.78 -9.92
CA SER A 114 -11.26 7.80 -9.78
C SER A 114 -10.87 8.87 -8.75
N LEU A 115 -10.26 8.48 -7.63
CA LEU A 115 -9.68 9.42 -6.67
C LEU A 115 -8.54 10.24 -7.28
N ARG A 116 -7.70 9.64 -8.11
CA ARG A 116 -6.66 10.38 -8.85
C ARG A 116 -7.27 11.44 -9.77
N LYS A 117 -8.28 11.07 -10.57
CA LYS A 117 -9.00 12.01 -11.46
C LYS A 117 -9.61 13.17 -10.66
N LEU A 118 -10.25 12.86 -9.53
CA LEU A 118 -10.86 13.88 -8.67
C LEU A 118 -9.80 14.82 -8.07
N ARG A 119 -8.70 14.29 -7.53
CA ARG A 119 -7.61 15.13 -7.00
C ARG A 119 -7.02 16.06 -8.05
N GLU A 120 -6.83 15.57 -9.28
CA GLU A 120 -6.34 16.39 -10.39
C GLU A 120 -7.32 17.52 -10.75
N ALA A 121 -8.62 17.22 -10.77
CA ALA A 121 -9.65 18.22 -11.03
C ALA A 121 -9.75 19.27 -9.92
N VAL A 122 -9.68 18.84 -8.65
CA VAL A 122 -9.65 19.74 -7.49
C VAL A 122 -8.42 20.65 -7.55
N LEU A 123 -7.24 20.11 -7.90
CA LEU A 123 -6.04 20.93 -8.08
C LEU A 123 -6.19 21.94 -9.22
N ALA A 124 -6.75 21.54 -10.35
CA ALA A 124 -7.00 22.44 -11.49
C ALA A 124 -8.00 23.56 -11.18
N THR A 125 -8.84 23.37 -10.17
CA THR A 125 -9.90 24.30 -9.76
C THR A 125 -9.68 24.88 -8.35
N ALA A 126 -8.46 24.76 -7.82
CA ALA A 126 -8.14 25.06 -6.43
C ALA A 126 -8.45 26.51 -6.01
N SER A 127 -8.47 27.45 -6.95
CA SER A 127 -8.84 28.85 -6.71
C SER A 127 -10.34 29.07 -6.50
N SER A 128 -11.18 28.18 -7.03
CA SER A 128 -12.64 28.29 -6.99
C SER A 128 -13.30 27.36 -5.97
N VAL A 129 -12.60 26.28 -5.60
CA VAL A 129 -13.13 25.24 -4.72
C VAL A 129 -12.76 25.51 -3.26
N PRO A 130 -13.71 25.46 -2.31
CA PRO A 130 -13.42 25.68 -0.89
C PRO A 130 -12.36 24.71 -0.34
N VAL A 131 -11.40 25.24 0.43
CA VAL A 131 -10.29 24.47 1.02
C VAL A 131 -10.78 23.28 1.85
N SER A 132 -11.87 23.44 2.59
CA SER A 132 -12.47 22.35 3.39
C SER A 132 -12.89 21.15 2.55
N PHE A 133 -13.38 21.37 1.32
CA PHE A 133 -13.69 20.27 0.41
C PHE A 133 -12.42 19.62 -0.14
N GLN A 134 -11.40 20.42 -0.47
CA GLN A 134 -10.10 19.89 -0.90
C GLN A 134 -9.50 18.99 0.19
N GLN A 135 -9.50 19.44 1.44
CA GLN A 135 -9.07 18.67 2.60
C GLN A 135 -9.82 17.34 2.71
N GLN A 136 -11.16 17.35 2.65
CA GLN A 136 -11.97 16.12 2.71
C GLN A 136 -11.60 15.12 1.61
N VAL A 137 -11.41 15.58 0.37
CA VAL A 137 -11.03 14.72 -0.76
C VAL A 137 -9.66 14.09 -0.51
N HIS A 138 -8.67 14.88 -0.08
CA HIS A 138 -7.33 14.38 0.15
C HIS A 138 -7.23 13.48 1.38
N VAL A 139 -7.92 13.80 2.48
CA VAL A 139 -7.98 12.95 3.69
C VAL A 139 -8.59 11.60 3.32
N PHE A 140 -9.75 11.60 2.66
CA PHE A 140 -10.38 10.36 2.20
C PHE A 140 -9.47 9.57 1.24
N SER A 141 -8.79 10.26 0.32
CA SER A 141 -7.81 9.62 -0.56
C SER A 141 -6.67 8.95 0.21
N VAL A 142 -6.11 9.59 1.23
CA VAL A 142 -5.07 9.01 2.09
C VAL A 142 -5.61 7.76 2.79
N THR A 143 -6.78 7.88 3.41
CA THR A 143 -7.47 6.84 4.16
C THR A 143 -7.75 5.57 3.34
N VAL A 144 -8.21 5.73 2.09
CA VAL A 144 -8.43 4.61 1.16
C VAL A 144 -7.11 4.01 0.68
N SER A 145 -6.18 4.86 0.25
CA SER A 145 -4.92 4.42 -0.37
C SER A 145 -3.94 3.78 0.61
N ILE A 146 -3.92 4.18 1.89
CA ILE A 146 -3.12 3.51 2.92
C ILE A 146 -3.63 2.09 3.16
N ARG A 147 -4.96 1.90 3.28
CA ARG A 147 -5.55 0.57 3.46
C ARG A 147 -5.26 -0.34 2.27
N ALA A 148 -5.32 0.22 1.08
CA ALA A 148 -4.95 -0.47 -0.16
C ALA A 148 -3.44 -0.63 -0.35
N GLN A 149 -2.61 -0.19 0.61
CA GLN A 149 -1.13 -0.19 0.53
C GLN A 149 -0.63 0.35 -0.81
N HIS A 150 -1.14 1.52 -1.21
CA HIS A 150 -0.84 2.12 -2.52
C HIS A 150 -0.14 3.49 -2.40
N PRO A 151 1.21 3.51 -2.32
CA PRO A 151 2.01 4.72 -2.11
C PRO A 151 1.80 5.84 -3.13
N PRO A 152 1.71 5.57 -4.45
CA PRO A 152 1.54 6.63 -5.44
C PRO A 152 0.25 7.43 -5.23
N SER A 153 -0.77 6.86 -4.58
CA SER A 153 -2.02 7.56 -4.31
C SER A 153 -2.00 8.32 -2.99
N TYR A 154 -1.51 7.75 -1.88
CA TYR A 154 -1.54 8.47 -0.59
C TYR A 154 -0.41 9.49 -0.44
N PHE A 155 0.81 9.22 -0.92
CA PHE A 155 1.97 10.05 -0.62
C PHE A 155 1.84 11.50 -1.11
N PRO A 156 1.38 11.78 -2.35
CA PRO A 156 1.16 13.15 -2.81
C PRO A 156 0.07 13.86 -1.99
N SER A 157 -0.98 13.14 -1.57
CA SER A 157 -2.07 13.72 -0.77
C SER A 157 -1.61 14.06 0.64
N LEU A 158 -0.78 13.21 1.28
CA LEU A 158 -0.19 13.51 2.60
C LEU A 158 0.62 14.81 2.56
N ARG A 159 1.50 14.94 1.55
CA ARG A 159 2.33 16.15 1.41
C ARG A 159 1.49 17.38 1.11
N TYR A 160 0.58 17.30 0.15
CA TYR A 160 -0.27 18.44 -0.21
C TYR A 160 -1.15 18.92 0.96
N LEU A 161 -1.67 17.98 1.76
CA LEU A 161 -2.41 18.31 2.98
C LEU A 161 -1.57 19.12 3.97
N LEU A 162 -0.34 18.67 4.26
CA LEU A 162 0.52 19.33 5.26
C LEU A 162 1.20 20.60 4.75
N GLU A 163 1.61 20.63 3.49
CA GLU A 163 2.42 21.71 2.92
C GLU A 163 1.59 22.83 2.31
N THR A 164 0.33 22.57 1.94
CA THR A 164 -0.50 23.54 1.21
C THR A 164 -1.89 23.74 1.82
N LEU A 165 -2.61 22.67 2.17
CA LEU A 165 -3.99 22.80 2.62
C LEU A 165 -4.14 23.10 4.12
N HIS A 166 -3.20 22.63 4.95
CA HIS A 166 -3.19 22.94 6.38
C HIS A 166 -2.65 24.36 6.58
N SER A 167 -3.52 25.27 7.01
CA SER A 167 -3.17 26.66 7.27
C SER A 167 -3.89 27.16 8.52
N PRO A 168 -3.40 28.24 9.17
CA PRO A 168 -4.09 28.83 10.32
C PRO A 168 -5.54 29.24 10.03
N SER A 169 -5.84 29.64 8.79
CA SER A 169 -7.19 30.03 8.36
C SER A 169 -8.12 28.83 8.10
N HIS A 170 -7.54 27.65 7.79
CA HIS A 170 -8.27 26.42 7.54
C HIS A 170 -7.53 25.25 8.20
N PRO A 171 -7.55 25.17 9.55
CA PRO A 171 -6.82 24.14 10.26
C PRO A 171 -7.47 22.77 10.02
N LEU A 172 -6.64 21.73 9.98
CA LEU A 172 -7.12 20.35 10.02
C LEU A 172 -7.47 20.02 11.47
N PRO A 173 -8.45 19.11 11.71
CA PRO A 173 -8.71 18.62 13.05
C PRO A 173 -7.44 18.02 13.67
N ASP A 174 -7.19 18.29 14.95
CA ASP A 174 -5.94 17.88 15.63
C ASP A 174 -5.67 16.37 15.55
N SER A 175 -6.72 15.55 15.63
CA SER A 175 -6.60 14.09 15.48
C SER A 175 -6.16 13.70 14.07
N GLU A 176 -6.80 14.27 13.04
CA GLU A 176 -6.45 13.99 11.64
C GLU A 176 -5.05 14.49 11.31
N LEU A 177 -4.67 15.67 11.80
CA LEU A 177 -3.34 16.23 11.62
C LEU A 177 -2.27 15.31 12.21
N LYS A 178 -2.48 14.81 13.43
CA LYS A 178 -1.57 13.85 14.08
C LYS A 178 -1.45 12.54 13.29
N ASP A 179 -2.56 12.02 12.77
CA ASP A 179 -2.56 10.80 11.97
C ASP A 179 -1.79 11.00 10.66
N ILE A 180 -2.07 12.07 9.92
CA ILE A 180 -1.40 12.42 8.65
C ILE A 180 0.11 12.59 8.86
N ILE A 181 0.52 13.32 9.90
CA ILE A 181 1.94 13.49 10.24
C ILE A 181 2.57 12.12 10.58
N SER A 182 1.88 11.30 11.38
CA SER A 182 2.35 9.97 11.75
C SER A 182 2.55 9.08 10.52
N TYR A 183 1.59 9.04 9.60
CA TYR A 183 1.69 8.28 8.36
C TYR A 183 2.85 8.75 7.48
N LEU A 184 3.06 10.06 7.35
CA LEU A 184 4.15 10.57 6.51
C LEU A 184 5.53 10.27 7.11
N ILE A 185 5.70 10.42 8.44
CA ILE A 185 6.94 10.05 9.13
C ILE A 185 7.22 8.55 8.97
N LEU A 186 6.20 7.72 9.17
CA LEU A 186 6.32 6.27 9.03
C LEU A 186 6.57 5.84 7.57
N ASP A 187 6.03 6.54 6.57
CA ASP A 187 6.33 6.26 5.16
C ASP A 187 7.80 6.49 4.82
N TYR A 188 8.37 7.62 5.29
CA TYR A 188 9.81 7.89 5.12
C TYR A 188 10.67 6.79 5.75
N ALA A 189 10.37 6.40 6.98
CA ALA A 189 11.15 5.39 7.70
C ALA A 189 10.95 3.96 7.15
N CYS A 190 9.71 3.53 6.96
CA CYS A 190 9.39 2.14 6.66
C CYS A 190 9.60 1.81 5.19
N ARG A 191 9.01 2.61 4.30
CA ARG A 191 9.00 2.36 2.85
C ARG A 191 10.21 2.96 2.15
N GLN A 192 10.52 4.24 2.40
CA GLN A 192 11.62 4.93 1.71
C GLN A 192 13.00 4.65 2.32
N GLN A 193 13.05 4.15 3.57
CA GLN A 193 14.29 3.94 4.33
C GLN A 193 15.08 5.22 4.58
N ASP A 194 14.39 6.36 4.52
CA ASP A 194 14.98 7.66 4.80
C ASP A 194 14.69 8.05 6.25
N MET A 195 15.55 7.55 7.14
CA MET A 195 15.48 7.86 8.56
C MET A 195 15.75 9.35 8.84
N VAL A 196 16.56 10.01 8.01
CA VAL A 196 16.91 11.42 8.18
C VAL A 196 15.66 12.27 7.98
N SER A 197 14.98 12.11 6.84
CA SER A 197 13.72 12.82 6.55
C SER A 197 12.64 12.52 7.60
N ALA A 198 12.58 11.27 8.09
CA ALA A 198 11.63 10.90 9.14
C ALA A 198 11.89 11.66 10.46
N PHE A 199 13.15 11.75 10.90
CA PHE A 199 13.52 12.48 12.12
C PHE A 199 13.37 13.99 11.96
N GLU A 200 13.74 14.55 10.80
CA GLU A 200 13.58 15.96 10.50
C GLU A 200 12.12 16.38 10.49
N LEU A 201 11.24 15.59 9.83
CA LEU A 201 9.81 15.85 9.84
C LEU A 201 9.24 15.76 11.26
N ARG A 202 9.64 14.76 12.04
CA ARG A 202 9.23 14.63 13.44
C ARG A 202 9.64 15.83 14.29
N ALA A 203 10.87 16.32 14.13
CA ALA A 203 11.38 17.48 14.86
C ALA A 203 10.60 18.75 14.47
N ARG A 204 10.40 18.98 13.17
CA ARG A 204 9.59 20.12 12.67
C ARG A 204 8.15 20.05 13.19
N ALA A 205 7.51 18.89 13.13
CA ALA A 205 6.14 18.71 13.59
C ALA A 205 5.98 18.94 15.10
N ARG A 206 6.98 18.58 15.92
CA ARG A 206 6.99 18.89 17.36
C ARG A 206 6.97 20.38 17.62
N THR A 207 7.78 21.14 16.88
CA THR A 207 7.88 22.59 17.04
C THR A 207 6.67 23.33 16.47
N GLN A 208 6.17 22.91 15.30
CA GLN A 208 5.10 23.61 14.59
C GLN A 208 3.70 23.24 15.07
N TYR A 209 3.47 21.97 15.42
CA TYR A 209 2.13 21.42 15.68
C TYR A 209 2.00 20.77 17.06
N ALA A 210 2.99 20.96 17.96
CA ALA A 210 3.06 20.27 19.25
C ALA A 210 2.91 18.73 19.14
N PHE A 211 3.34 18.15 18.02
CA PHE A 211 3.12 16.75 17.69
C PHE A 211 3.84 15.80 18.65
N LYS A 212 3.12 14.83 19.22
CA LYS A 212 3.66 13.75 20.06
C LYS A 212 2.96 12.43 19.72
N SER A 213 3.75 11.39 19.45
CA SER A 213 3.26 10.04 19.21
C SER A 213 4.28 9.01 19.71
N ASP A 214 3.87 8.21 20.70
CA ASP A 214 4.71 7.16 21.27
C ASP A 214 4.92 6.01 20.30
N VAL A 215 3.90 5.69 19.49
CA VAL A 215 3.98 4.69 18.42
C VAL A 215 5.09 5.05 17.44
N VAL A 216 5.07 6.28 16.89
CA VAL A 216 6.08 6.73 15.93
C VAL A 216 7.48 6.69 16.56
N ASN A 217 7.61 7.14 17.82
CA ASN A 217 8.90 7.10 18.51
C ASN A 217 9.44 5.68 18.67
N ARG A 218 8.58 4.72 19.08
CA ARG A 218 8.99 3.32 19.24
C ARG A 218 9.36 2.67 17.91
N VAL A 219 8.60 2.91 16.84
CA VAL A 219 8.95 2.39 15.50
C VAL A 219 10.28 2.96 15.02
N LEU A 220 10.49 4.27 15.13
CA LEU A 220 11.75 4.89 14.70
C LEU A 220 12.94 4.38 15.51
N ALA A 221 12.79 4.22 16.83
CA ALA A 221 13.83 3.66 17.67
C ALA A 221 14.12 2.19 17.32
N ALA A 222 13.08 1.38 17.10
CA ALA A 222 13.22 -0.01 16.71
C ALA A 222 13.96 -0.16 15.38
N LEU A 223 13.63 0.68 14.39
CA LEU A 223 14.29 0.66 13.08
C LEU A 223 15.72 1.21 13.13
N MET A 224 15.99 2.24 13.93
CA MET A 224 17.34 2.81 14.04
C MET A 224 18.32 1.89 14.76
N HIS A 225 17.84 1.13 15.75
CA HIS A 225 18.67 0.21 16.54
C HIS A 225 18.60 -1.25 16.06
N ASP A 226 17.96 -1.50 14.91
CA ASP A 226 17.70 -2.85 14.39
C ASP A 226 17.03 -3.79 15.43
N ASN A 227 16.22 -3.25 16.34
CA ASN A 227 15.50 -4.03 17.35
C ASN A 227 14.20 -4.59 16.74
N TRP A 228 14.32 -5.73 16.07
CA TRP A 228 13.18 -6.39 15.42
C TRP A 228 12.10 -6.84 16.40
N ILE A 229 12.45 -7.22 17.63
CA ILE A 229 11.46 -7.64 18.65
C ILE A 229 10.54 -6.45 18.99
N ALA A 230 11.13 -5.28 19.28
CA ALA A 230 10.36 -4.07 19.55
C ALA A 230 9.52 -3.64 18.35
N PHE A 231 10.05 -3.81 17.12
CA PHE A 231 9.29 -3.54 15.90
C PHE A 231 8.01 -4.40 15.82
N TRP A 232 8.13 -5.71 16.04
CA TRP A 232 6.99 -6.63 15.99
C TRP A 232 5.95 -6.35 17.08
N GLN A 233 6.40 -6.04 18.30
CA GLN A 233 5.50 -5.65 19.39
C GLN A 233 4.65 -4.43 19.01
N VAL A 234 5.31 -3.36 18.55
CA VAL A 234 4.59 -2.13 18.16
C VAL A 234 3.66 -2.39 16.97
N ARG A 235 4.10 -3.14 15.95
CA ARG A 235 3.26 -3.50 14.81
C ARG A 235 1.98 -4.24 15.23
N ASN A 236 2.08 -5.12 16.22
CA ASN A 236 0.93 -5.91 16.67
C ASN A 236 -0.05 -5.07 17.51
N GLU A 237 0.43 -4.08 18.26
CA GLU A 237 -0.38 -3.18 19.09
C GLU A 237 -1.18 -2.12 18.30
N VAL A 238 -0.69 -1.65 17.14
CA VAL A 238 -1.25 -0.48 16.45
C VAL A 238 -2.59 -0.74 15.74
N ASP A 239 -3.27 0.34 15.35
CA ASP A 239 -4.46 0.32 14.50
C ASP A 239 -4.16 -0.18 13.07
N SER A 240 -5.21 -0.54 12.33
CA SER A 240 -5.09 -1.13 11.00
C SER A 240 -4.41 -0.19 9.96
N PRO A 241 -4.79 1.10 9.83
CA PRO A 241 -4.10 2.04 8.94
C PRO A 241 -2.62 2.24 9.25
N THR A 242 -2.26 2.50 10.51
CA THR A 242 -0.84 2.65 10.91
C THR A 242 -0.05 1.37 10.65
N ARG A 243 -0.64 0.20 10.97
CA ARG A 243 -0.04 -1.10 10.66
C ARG A 243 0.25 -1.26 9.16
N ALA A 244 -0.66 -0.81 8.30
CA ALA A 244 -0.47 -0.88 6.85
C ALA A 244 0.76 -0.10 6.36
N VAL A 245 1.08 1.05 6.99
CA VAL A 245 2.30 1.81 6.67
C VAL A 245 3.55 1.12 7.23
N ILE A 246 3.47 0.58 8.45
CA ILE A 246 4.59 -0.15 9.08
C ILE A 246 4.96 -1.42 8.31
N ASN A 247 3.98 -2.10 7.70
CA ASN A 247 4.17 -3.33 6.94
C ASN A 247 5.17 -3.21 5.78
N TRP A 248 5.43 -1.99 5.26
CA TRP A 248 6.47 -1.78 4.25
C TRP A 248 7.88 -2.14 4.74
N ALA A 249 8.14 -2.08 6.05
CA ALA A 249 9.42 -2.47 6.64
C ALA A 249 9.50 -3.97 6.96
N GLU A 250 8.37 -4.69 6.94
CA GLU A 250 8.23 -6.06 7.43
C GLU A 250 9.27 -7.01 6.82
N ASP A 251 9.35 -7.06 5.50
CA ASP A 251 10.25 -7.94 4.78
C ASP A 251 11.73 -7.62 5.07
N ARG A 252 12.07 -6.35 5.26
CA ARG A 252 13.44 -5.92 5.58
C ARG A 252 13.81 -6.33 7.01
N VAL A 253 12.93 -6.07 7.96
CA VAL A 253 13.14 -6.41 9.38
C VAL A 253 13.25 -7.93 9.56
N ARG A 254 12.35 -8.69 8.93
CA ARG A 254 12.40 -10.16 8.94
C ARG A 254 13.72 -10.69 8.38
N ARG A 255 14.16 -10.19 7.22
CA ARG A 255 15.45 -10.59 6.62
C ARG A 255 16.64 -10.23 7.49
N HIS A 256 16.62 -9.07 8.13
CA HIS A 256 17.68 -8.66 9.06
C HIS A 256 17.73 -9.62 10.26
N ALA A 257 16.59 -9.91 10.89
CA ALA A 257 16.50 -10.85 12.00
C ALA A 257 17.04 -12.24 11.63
N LEU A 258 16.64 -12.78 10.47
CA LEU A 258 17.14 -14.07 9.99
C LEU A 258 18.65 -14.07 9.74
N LYS A 259 19.21 -12.97 9.22
CA LYS A 259 20.66 -12.84 9.04
C LYS A 259 21.40 -12.79 10.38
N ALA A 260 20.85 -12.08 11.37
CA ALA A 260 21.41 -12.02 12.71
C ALA A 260 21.36 -13.38 13.42
N VAL A 261 20.23 -14.09 13.32
CA VAL A 261 20.10 -15.46 13.84
C VAL A 261 21.08 -16.41 13.14
N GLY A 262 21.17 -16.28 11.81
CA GLY A 262 22.07 -17.06 10.97
C GLY A 262 23.56 -16.85 11.26
N SER A 263 23.94 -15.72 11.86
CA SER A 263 25.32 -15.39 12.23
C SER A 263 25.65 -15.76 13.66
N ALA A 264 24.70 -15.63 14.59
CA ALA A 264 24.93 -15.77 16.02
C ALA A 264 24.69 -17.19 16.56
N TYR A 265 23.83 -18.00 15.93
CA TYR A 265 23.41 -19.30 16.47
C TYR A 265 23.89 -20.48 15.61
N LEU A 266 24.25 -21.58 16.29
CA LEU A 266 24.52 -22.87 15.63
C LEU A 266 23.22 -23.67 15.43
N ASN A 267 22.35 -23.64 16.43
CA ASN A 267 21.02 -24.22 16.42
C ASN A 267 20.06 -23.33 17.22
N ALA A 268 18.77 -23.37 16.86
CA ALA A 268 17.71 -22.70 17.60
C ALA A 268 16.38 -23.45 17.42
N ASN A 269 15.43 -23.24 18.34
CA ASN A 269 14.10 -23.84 18.25
C ASN A 269 13.30 -23.21 17.10
N VAL A 270 12.49 -24.02 16.40
CA VAL A 270 11.67 -23.55 15.27
C VAL A 270 10.69 -22.47 15.69
N SER A 271 9.99 -22.65 16.81
CA SER A 271 8.98 -21.69 17.29
C SER A 271 9.61 -20.33 17.57
N TRP A 272 10.79 -20.33 18.21
CA TRP A 272 11.55 -19.10 18.49
C TRP A 272 11.98 -18.37 17.21
N ILE A 273 12.43 -19.09 16.18
CA ILE A 273 12.81 -18.47 14.91
C ILE A 273 11.58 -17.89 14.20
N VAL A 274 10.51 -18.67 14.12
CA VAL A 274 9.29 -18.26 13.42
C VAL A 274 8.68 -17.06 14.13
N GLU A 275 8.32 -17.19 15.41
CA GLU A 275 7.69 -16.10 16.17
C GLU A 275 8.62 -14.89 16.33
N GLY A 276 9.89 -15.12 16.64
CA GLY A 276 10.85 -14.06 16.90
C GLY A 276 11.26 -13.28 15.65
N CYS A 277 11.41 -13.94 14.50
CA CYS A 277 11.85 -13.28 13.26
C CYS A 277 10.70 -12.71 12.44
N THR A 278 9.49 -13.30 12.51
CA THR A 278 8.34 -12.86 11.70
C THR A 278 7.29 -12.08 12.48
N GLY A 279 7.34 -12.12 13.81
CA GLY A 279 6.41 -11.42 14.70
C GLY A 279 4.98 -12.01 14.73
N ASP A 280 4.72 -13.09 13.99
CA ASP A 280 3.43 -13.77 13.95
C ASP A 280 3.60 -15.28 13.71
N GLY A 281 3.48 -16.07 14.77
CA GLY A 281 3.52 -17.53 14.73
C GLY A 281 2.28 -18.19 14.12
N ARG A 282 1.20 -17.46 13.83
CA ARG A 282 -0.04 -18.03 13.28
C ARG A 282 -0.07 -17.99 11.75
N GLN A 283 0.49 -16.94 11.15
CA GLN A 283 0.52 -16.81 9.69
C GLN A 283 1.72 -17.53 9.06
N TRP A 284 2.84 -17.52 9.78
CA TRP A 284 4.10 -18.09 9.32
C TRP A 284 4.27 -19.51 9.82
N THR A 285 4.53 -20.42 8.89
CA THR A 285 5.08 -21.74 9.20
C THR A 285 6.54 -21.79 8.75
N TRP A 286 7.29 -22.73 9.29
CA TRP A 286 8.69 -22.93 8.92
C TRP A 286 8.85 -23.14 7.40
N GLU A 287 7.97 -23.91 6.77
CA GLU A 287 7.99 -24.22 5.35
C GLU A 287 7.76 -22.96 4.50
N LYS A 288 6.79 -22.11 4.90
CA LYS A 288 6.54 -20.84 4.22
C LYS A 288 7.74 -19.89 4.35
N LEU A 289 8.39 -19.88 5.51
CA LEU A 289 9.55 -19.04 5.77
C LEU A 289 10.75 -19.48 4.91
N VAL A 290 11.02 -20.79 4.84
CA VAL A 290 12.05 -21.38 3.98
C VAL A 290 11.74 -21.10 2.52
N GLY A 291 10.50 -21.30 2.07
CA GLY A 291 10.09 -21.08 0.69
C GLY A 291 10.19 -19.61 0.26
N LYS A 292 9.85 -18.66 1.14
CA LYS A 292 9.89 -17.23 0.80
C LYS A 292 11.29 -16.63 0.85
N GLU A 293 12.09 -16.99 1.86
CA GLU A 293 13.40 -16.37 2.09
C GLU A 293 14.58 -17.22 1.55
N GLY A 294 14.32 -18.44 1.09
CA GLY A 294 15.36 -19.33 0.53
C GLY A 294 16.36 -19.80 1.57
N LEU A 295 15.89 -20.14 2.78
CA LEU A 295 16.75 -20.56 3.88
C LEU A 295 17.32 -21.97 3.64
N GLY A 296 18.64 -22.10 3.65
CA GLY A 296 19.35 -23.40 3.52
C GLY A 296 19.54 -24.15 4.84
N TRP A 297 18.78 -23.84 5.89
CA TRP A 297 18.94 -24.42 7.23
C TRP A 297 18.22 -25.78 7.32
N GLN A 298 18.78 -26.72 8.09
CA GLN A 298 18.25 -28.08 8.21
C GLN A 298 17.32 -28.17 9.42
N LEU A 299 16.16 -28.82 9.26
CA LEU A 299 15.22 -29.09 10.34
C LEU A 299 15.48 -30.49 10.92
N GLU A 300 15.86 -30.55 12.20
CA GLU A 300 16.03 -31.79 12.97
C GLU A 300 14.98 -31.81 14.10
N GLY A 301 13.80 -32.37 13.81
CA GLY A 301 12.67 -32.38 14.74
C GLY A 301 12.18 -30.96 15.01
N ASP A 302 12.32 -30.50 16.26
CA ASP A 302 11.92 -29.15 16.71
C ASP A 302 13.10 -28.14 16.75
N LYS A 303 14.28 -28.56 16.26
CA LYS A 303 15.48 -27.72 16.22
C LYS A 303 15.91 -27.48 14.79
N VAL A 304 16.25 -26.23 14.49
CA VAL A 304 16.85 -25.84 13.22
C VAL A 304 18.36 -25.80 13.40
N VAL A 305 19.08 -26.58 12.60
CA VAL A 305 20.54 -26.56 12.49
C VAL A 305 20.93 -25.51 11.44
N ILE A 306 21.46 -24.40 11.93
CA ILE A 306 21.83 -23.22 11.15
C ILE A 306 23.26 -23.37 10.61
N ARG A 307 24.18 -23.81 11.47
CA ARG A 307 25.59 -24.04 11.13
C ARG A 307 26.10 -25.30 11.81
N LYS A 308 26.83 -26.13 11.06
CA LYS A 308 27.56 -27.26 11.64
C LYS A 308 28.91 -26.77 12.17
N PRO A 309 29.34 -27.18 13.38
CA PRO A 309 30.67 -26.85 13.88
C PRO A 309 31.73 -27.32 12.89
N LYS A 310 32.75 -26.49 12.64
CA LYS A 310 33.91 -26.95 11.85
C LYS A 310 34.55 -28.13 12.59
N PRO A 311 34.83 -29.27 11.92
CA PRO A 311 35.49 -30.39 12.57
C PRO A 311 36.86 -29.92 13.09
N LYS A 312 37.17 -30.22 14.36
CA LYS A 312 38.52 -30.02 14.90
C LYS A 312 39.47 -30.89 14.08
N VAL A 313 40.43 -30.27 13.41
CA VAL A 313 41.57 -30.98 12.80
C VAL A 313 42.21 -31.79 13.92
N ALA A 314 42.15 -33.12 13.82
CA ALA A 314 42.75 -34.01 14.80
C ALA A 314 44.24 -33.66 14.87
N ALA A 315 44.73 -33.36 16.08
CA ALA A 315 46.15 -33.16 16.32
C ALA A 315 46.88 -34.41 15.80
N ILE A 316 47.80 -34.20 14.86
CA ILE A 316 48.73 -35.23 14.39
C ILE A 316 49.48 -35.69 15.64
N LYS A 317 49.11 -36.86 16.15
CA LYS A 317 49.92 -37.54 17.17
C LYS A 317 51.19 -37.98 16.43
N ASN A 318 52.27 -37.23 16.61
CA ASN A 318 53.60 -37.74 16.30
C ASN A 318 53.85 -38.90 17.27
N SER A 319 53.74 -40.12 16.76
CA SER A 319 54.26 -41.32 17.43
C SER A 319 55.78 -41.31 17.30
N GLU A 320 56.43 -41.51 18.44
CA GLU A 320 57.89 -41.68 18.66
C GLU A 320 58.54 -42.73 17.74
#